data_AF-A0A8B8XKB4-F1
#
_entry.id   AF-A0A8B8XKB4-F1
#
_cell.length_a   1.000
_cell.length_b   1.000
_cell.length_c   1.000
_cell.angle_alpha   90.00
_cell.angle_beta   90.00
_cell.angle_gamma   90.00
#
_symmetry.space_group_name_H-M   'P 1'
#
loop_
_entity.id
_entity.type
_entity.pdbx_description
1 polymer ?
#
loop_
_entity_poly.entity_id
_entity_poly.type
_entity_poly.pdbx_seq_one_letter_code
_entity_poly.pdbx_strand_id
1 'polypeptide(L)'
;MEPAVSLAVCALLFLLWVRVKGLEFVLIHQRWVFVCLFLLPLSLIFDIYYYVRAWVVFKLSSAPRLHEQRVRDIQKQVRDWKEQGSKTFMCTGRPGWLTVSLRVGKYKKTHKNIMINLMDILEVDTKKQIVRVEPLVTMGQVTALLTSIGWTLPVLPELDDLTVGGLIMGTGIESSSHKYGLFQHICTAYELVLADGSFVRCTPLNNIGNYYKPWFFKHVENYLKTNREGLEYIPLRHYYHRHTRSIFWELQDIIPFGNNPVFRYLFGWMVPPKISLLKLTQGETLRKLYEQHHVVQDMLVPMKCLPRALHTFHSDIHVYPIWLCPFILPSQPGLVHPKGDEAELYVDIGAYGEPRVKHFEARSCMRQLEKFVRSVHGFQMLYADCYMDREEFWEMFDGSLYHRLRKQLGCQDAFPEVYDKICKAARH
;
A
#
# COMPACT_ATOMS: atom_id res chain seq x y z
N MET A 1 57.06 -46.28 20.30
CA MET A 1 57.19 -45.09 19.44
C MET A 1 56.30 -44.02 20.01
N GLU A 2 56.86 -42.87 20.37
CA GLU A 2 56.06 -41.74 20.86
C GLU A 2 54.99 -41.33 19.83
N PRO A 3 53.76 -41.00 20.26
CA PRO A 3 52.69 -40.60 19.34
C PRO A 3 53.08 -39.43 18.42
N ALA A 4 53.95 -38.54 18.89
CA ALA A 4 54.50 -37.43 18.11
C ALA A 4 55.36 -37.91 16.92
N VAL A 5 56.18 -38.95 17.12
CA VAL A 5 57.04 -39.51 16.07
C VAL A 5 56.19 -40.23 15.01
N SER A 6 55.14 -40.94 15.44
CA SER A 6 54.21 -41.59 14.51
C SER A 6 53.45 -40.57 13.65
N LEU A 7 53.00 -39.46 14.25
CA LEU A 7 52.34 -38.37 13.55
C LEU A 7 53.26 -37.67 12.54
N ALA A 8 54.51 -37.42 12.92
CA ALA A 8 55.51 -36.82 12.04
C ALA A 8 55.83 -37.71 10.83
N VAL A 9 55.94 -39.03 11.02
CA VAL A 9 56.14 -40.00 9.94
C VAL A 9 54.93 -40.05 9.01
N CYS A 10 53.71 -40.07 9.55
CA CYS A 10 52.49 -40.01 8.74
C CYS A 10 52.38 -38.71 7.94
N ALA A 11 52.73 -37.56 8.53
CA ALA A 11 52.73 -36.27 7.85
C ALA A 11 53.78 -36.22 6.71
N LEU A 12 54.98 -36.76 6.94
CA LEU A 12 56.03 -36.88 5.93
C LEU A 12 55.61 -37.79 4.78
N LEU A 13 55.02 -38.96 5.07
CA LEU A 13 54.49 -39.87 4.06
C LEU A 13 53.35 -39.24 3.25
N PHE A 14 52.47 -38.47 3.90
CA PHE A 14 51.42 -37.71 3.24
C PHE A 14 51.99 -36.64 2.30
N LEU A 15 52.99 -35.87 2.75
CA LEU A 15 53.65 -34.86 1.93
C LEU A 15 54.39 -35.47 0.73
N LEU A 16 55.06 -36.61 0.92
CA LEU A 16 55.67 -37.39 -0.15
C LEU A 16 54.62 -37.91 -1.14
N TRP A 17 53.50 -38.41 -0.65
CA TRP A 17 52.40 -38.90 -1.47
C TRP A 17 51.75 -37.79 -2.30
N VAL A 18 51.51 -36.61 -1.71
CA VAL A 18 51.04 -35.40 -2.41
C VAL A 18 52.04 -34.97 -3.50
N ARG A 19 53.35 -35.02 -3.19
CA ARG A 19 54.41 -34.70 -4.15
C ARG A 19 54.48 -35.67 -5.34
N VAL A 20 54.18 -36.95 -5.13
CA VAL A 20 54.23 -38.00 -6.16
C VAL A 20 52.96 -38.04 -7.02
N LYS A 21 51.77 -37.90 -6.42
CA LYS A 21 50.49 -38.01 -7.14
C LYS A 21 49.99 -36.67 -7.70
N GLY A 22 50.53 -35.55 -7.22
CA GLY A 22 50.11 -34.21 -7.60
C GLY A 22 48.95 -33.69 -6.73
N LEU A 23 48.98 -32.40 -6.40
CA LEU A 23 48.01 -31.75 -5.51
C LEU A 23 46.58 -31.86 -6.05
N GLU A 24 46.39 -31.74 -7.37
CA GLU A 24 45.07 -31.86 -8.01
C GLU A 24 44.47 -33.27 -7.84
N PHE A 25 45.28 -34.33 -7.95
CA PHE A 25 44.80 -35.70 -7.75
C PHE A 25 44.28 -35.91 -6.32
N VAL A 26 44.98 -35.38 -5.33
CA VAL A 26 44.58 -35.44 -3.91
C VAL A 26 43.32 -34.62 -3.66
N LEU A 27 43.23 -33.41 -4.22
CA LEU A 27 42.05 -32.56 -4.10
C LEU A 27 40.79 -33.15 -4.77
N ILE A 28 40.95 -33.98 -5.81
CA ILE A 28 39.84 -34.62 -6.52
C ILE A 28 39.45 -35.95 -5.86
N HIS A 29 40.41 -36.84 -5.59
CA HIS A 29 40.14 -38.22 -5.16
C HIS A 29 40.16 -38.42 -3.64
N GLN A 30 40.84 -37.54 -2.90
CA GLN A 30 40.95 -37.59 -1.43
C GLN A 30 40.60 -36.22 -0.83
N ARG A 31 39.62 -35.52 -1.44
CA ARG A 31 39.17 -34.18 -1.04
C ARG A 31 38.85 -34.10 0.45
N TRP A 32 38.29 -35.16 1.01
CA TRP A 32 37.92 -35.24 2.42
C TRP A 32 39.13 -35.04 3.36
N VAL A 33 40.34 -35.51 2.99
CA VAL A 33 41.54 -35.32 3.81
C VAL A 33 41.87 -33.84 3.92
N PHE A 34 41.88 -33.14 2.79
CA PHE A 34 42.11 -31.70 2.75
C PHE A 34 41.01 -30.94 3.49
N VAL A 35 39.74 -31.33 3.28
CA VAL A 35 38.59 -30.70 3.93
C VAL A 35 38.69 -30.86 5.45
N CYS A 36 38.91 -32.07 5.96
CA CYS A 36 38.93 -32.34 7.39
C CYS A 36 40.14 -31.72 8.11
N LEU A 37 41.33 -31.77 7.50
CA LEU A 37 42.56 -31.30 8.17
C LEU A 37 42.80 -29.79 8.02
N PHE A 38 42.26 -29.15 6.99
CA PHE A 38 42.54 -27.74 6.71
C PHE A 38 41.27 -26.91 6.59
N LEU A 39 40.31 -27.31 5.74
CA LEU A 39 39.13 -26.48 5.48
C LEU A 39 38.21 -26.37 6.69
N LEU A 40 37.88 -27.47 7.37
CA LEU A 40 37.01 -27.48 8.54
C LEU A 40 37.62 -26.68 9.71
N PRO A 41 38.89 -26.87 10.11
CA PRO A 41 39.50 -26.03 11.15
C PRO A 41 39.55 -24.55 10.77
N LEU A 42 39.87 -24.23 9.51
CA LEU A 42 39.89 -22.85 9.04
C LEU A 42 38.48 -22.24 9.05
N SER A 43 37.48 -23.01 8.66
CA SER A 43 36.06 -22.58 8.71
C SER A 43 35.63 -22.33 10.15
N LEU A 44 35.99 -23.20 11.10
CA LEU A 44 35.71 -22.98 12.51
C LEU A 44 36.34 -21.68 13.05
N ILE A 45 37.61 -21.42 12.71
CA ILE A 45 38.29 -20.17 13.10
C ILE A 45 37.57 -18.96 12.49
N PHE A 46 37.18 -19.07 11.23
CA PHE A 46 36.44 -18.04 10.50
C PHE A 46 35.08 -17.76 11.17
N ASP A 47 34.32 -18.80 11.51
CA ASP A 47 33.03 -18.69 12.18
C ASP A 47 33.17 -18.05 13.56
N ILE A 48 34.17 -18.47 14.35
CA ILE A 48 34.49 -17.86 15.64
C ILE A 48 34.78 -16.37 15.47
N TYR A 49 35.60 -15.98 14.49
CA TYR A 49 35.91 -14.57 14.24
C TYR A 49 34.65 -13.75 13.91
N TYR A 50 33.80 -14.24 13.01
CA TYR A 50 32.57 -13.52 12.63
C TYR A 50 31.56 -13.47 13.76
N TYR A 51 31.42 -14.55 14.55
CA TYR A 51 30.57 -14.59 15.72
C TYR A 51 31.02 -13.58 16.78
N VAL A 52 32.31 -13.59 17.14
CA VAL A 52 32.88 -12.64 18.11
C VAL A 52 32.73 -11.21 17.62
N ARG A 53 33.01 -10.94 16.34
CA ARG A 53 32.79 -9.62 15.74
C ARG A 53 31.34 -9.18 15.87
N ALA A 54 30.39 -10.02 15.48
CA ALA A 54 28.95 -9.69 15.54
C ALA A 54 28.51 -9.41 16.97
N TRP A 55 28.95 -10.24 17.93
CA TRP A 55 28.66 -10.07 19.35
C TRP A 55 29.20 -8.72 19.89
N VAL A 56 30.45 -8.36 19.57
CA VAL A 56 31.05 -7.08 19.96
C VAL A 56 30.28 -5.91 19.36
N VAL A 57 29.99 -5.94 18.06
CA VAL A 57 29.29 -4.85 17.35
C VAL A 57 27.88 -4.64 17.92
N PHE A 58 27.17 -5.72 18.23
CA PHE A 58 25.84 -5.68 18.82
C PHE A 58 25.88 -5.12 20.25
N LYS A 59 26.80 -5.61 21.11
CA LYS A 59 26.94 -5.14 22.50
C LYS A 59 27.34 -3.67 22.62
N LEU A 60 28.16 -3.18 21.69
CA LEU A 60 28.58 -1.78 21.64
C LEU A 60 27.56 -0.88 20.94
N SER A 61 26.38 -1.38 20.55
CA SER A 61 25.33 -0.68 19.79
C SER A 61 25.87 0.11 18.59
N SER A 62 26.98 -0.35 18.00
CA SER A 62 27.70 0.37 16.95
C SER A 62 27.06 0.16 15.58
N ALA A 63 26.33 -0.93 15.39
CA ALA A 63 25.62 -1.25 14.16
C ALA A 63 24.58 -0.17 13.77
N PRO A 64 23.57 0.15 14.60
CA PRO A 64 22.60 1.20 14.27
C PRO A 64 23.24 2.57 14.05
N ARG A 65 24.26 2.91 14.85
CA ARG A 65 24.91 4.23 14.82
C ARG A 65 25.72 4.45 13.54
N LEU A 66 26.34 3.40 13.01
CA LEU A 66 27.16 3.46 11.80
C LEU A 66 26.39 3.11 10.52
N HIS A 67 25.18 2.54 10.63
CA HIS A 67 24.37 2.16 9.47
C HIS A 67 24.16 3.35 8.52
N GLU A 68 23.69 4.49 9.04
CA GLU A 68 23.44 5.71 8.25
C GLU A 68 24.70 6.23 7.55
N GLN A 69 25.86 6.12 8.20
CA GLN A 69 27.13 6.50 7.59
C GLN A 69 27.50 5.55 6.44
N ARG A 70 27.39 4.24 6.66
CA ARG A 70 27.66 3.22 5.63
C ARG A 70 26.72 3.35 4.43
N VAL A 71 25.45 3.67 4.67
CA VAL A 71 24.48 3.99 3.60
C VAL A 71 24.91 5.23 2.82
N ARG A 72 25.32 6.31 3.51
CA ARG A 72 25.84 7.53 2.85
C ARG A 72 27.07 7.25 1.99
N ASP A 73 27.96 6.37 2.43
CA ASP A 73 29.14 5.95 1.67
C ASP A 73 28.76 5.18 0.40
N ILE A 74 27.73 4.33 0.46
CA ILE A 74 27.18 3.66 -0.72
C ILE A 74 26.55 4.67 -1.67
N GLN A 75 25.75 5.61 -1.17
CA GLN A 75 25.16 6.67 -1.99
C GLN A 75 26.25 7.51 -2.68
N LYS A 76 27.36 7.79 -1.99
CA LYS A 76 28.52 8.48 -2.58
C LYS A 76 29.12 7.68 -3.72
N GLN A 77 29.40 6.39 -3.52
CA GLN A 77 29.94 5.52 -4.58
C GLN A 77 29.05 5.50 -5.84
N VAL A 78 27.72 5.52 -5.67
CA VAL A 78 26.76 5.57 -6.79
C VAL A 78 26.75 6.93 -7.48
N ARG A 79 26.81 8.04 -6.72
CA ARG A 79 26.93 9.39 -7.30
C ARG A 79 28.24 9.56 -8.07
N ASP A 80 29.36 9.12 -7.51
CA ASP A 80 30.67 9.17 -8.17
C ASP A 80 30.66 8.39 -9.49
N TRP A 81 30.01 7.22 -9.52
CA TRP A 81 29.81 6.43 -10.75
C TRP A 81 28.95 7.18 -11.78
N LYS A 82 27.90 7.87 -11.34
CA LYS A 82 27.02 8.66 -12.21
C LYS A 82 27.75 9.88 -12.80
N GLU A 83 28.51 10.59 -11.98
CA GLU A 83 29.35 11.74 -12.39
C GLU A 83 30.44 11.32 -13.39
N GLN A 84 30.94 10.09 -13.30
CA GLN A 84 31.89 9.51 -14.28
C GLN A 84 31.24 9.14 -15.63
N GLY A 85 29.96 9.48 -15.82
CA GLY A 85 29.23 9.29 -17.07
C GLY A 85 28.58 7.92 -17.24
N SER A 86 28.41 7.14 -16.15
CA SER A 86 27.65 5.87 -16.15
C SER A 86 28.10 4.85 -17.21
N LYS A 87 29.40 4.80 -17.50
CA LYS A 87 29.97 4.06 -18.65
C LYS A 87 29.86 2.54 -18.56
N THR A 88 29.70 1.99 -17.36
CA THR A 88 29.57 0.54 -17.11
C THR A 88 28.42 0.30 -16.13
N PHE A 89 27.77 -0.86 -16.19
CA PHE A 89 26.77 -1.22 -15.18
C PHE A 89 27.40 -1.37 -13.80
N MET A 90 26.62 -1.16 -12.74
CA MET A 90 27.02 -1.39 -11.36
C MET A 90 26.72 -2.83 -10.93
N CYS A 91 27.50 -3.35 -9.98
CA CYS A 91 27.20 -4.58 -9.28
C CYS A 91 27.70 -4.56 -7.83
N THR A 92 27.26 -5.52 -7.02
CA THR A 92 27.74 -5.65 -5.65
C THR A 92 29.24 -5.94 -5.64
N GLY A 93 30.00 -5.26 -4.80
CA GLY A 93 31.42 -5.50 -4.57
C GLY A 93 31.72 -6.73 -3.69
N ARG A 94 30.68 -7.50 -3.30
CA ARG A 94 30.85 -8.72 -2.51
C ARG A 94 31.73 -9.72 -3.28
N PRO A 95 32.87 -10.17 -2.71
CA PRO A 95 33.73 -11.16 -3.32
C PRO A 95 33.00 -12.45 -3.71
N GLY A 96 33.42 -13.08 -4.80
CA GLY A 96 32.81 -14.32 -5.29
C GLY A 96 32.97 -15.51 -4.35
N TRP A 97 34.05 -15.58 -3.57
CA TRP A 97 34.26 -16.67 -2.62
C TRP A 97 33.30 -16.61 -1.41
N LEU A 98 32.64 -15.47 -1.18
CA LEU A 98 31.62 -15.31 -0.15
C LEU A 98 30.21 -15.64 -0.66
N THR A 99 30.02 -15.96 -1.95
CA THR A 99 28.70 -16.42 -2.43
C THR A 99 28.58 -17.94 -2.29
N VAL A 100 27.39 -18.40 -1.92
CA VAL A 100 27.05 -19.84 -1.91
C VAL A 100 26.99 -20.40 -3.33
N SER A 101 26.80 -19.53 -4.34
CA SER A 101 26.77 -19.96 -5.74
C SER A 101 28.15 -20.38 -6.24
N LEU A 102 28.23 -21.59 -6.80
CA LEU A 102 29.42 -22.10 -7.47
C LEU A 102 29.73 -21.38 -8.81
N ARG A 103 28.84 -20.50 -9.28
CA ARG A 103 29.00 -19.78 -10.55
C ARG A 103 29.98 -18.62 -10.41
N VAL A 104 30.93 -18.54 -11.34
CA VAL A 104 31.88 -17.43 -11.42
C VAL A 104 31.22 -16.21 -12.05
N GLY A 105 31.04 -15.14 -11.27
CA GLY A 105 30.47 -13.87 -11.73
C GLY A 105 31.43 -13.05 -12.61
N LYS A 106 31.64 -13.47 -13.86
CA LYS A 106 32.56 -12.80 -14.81
C LYS A 106 32.28 -11.29 -14.97
N TYR A 107 31.01 -10.89 -14.90
CA TYR A 107 30.57 -9.50 -14.99
C TYR A 107 31.20 -8.58 -13.94
N LYS A 108 31.56 -9.10 -12.74
CA LYS A 108 32.21 -8.31 -11.68
C LYS A 108 33.58 -7.76 -12.09
N LYS A 109 34.21 -8.30 -13.14
CA LYS A 109 35.48 -7.79 -13.69
C LYS A 109 35.29 -6.56 -14.58
N THR A 110 34.13 -6.41 -15.20
CA THR A 110 33.84 -5.33 -16.16
C THR A 110 32.91 -4.26 -15.58
N HIS A 111 32.11 -4.62 -14.57
CA HIS A 111 31.14 -3.74 -13.93
C HIS A 111 31.77 -2.95 -12.79
N LYS A 112 31.21 -1.78 -12.47
CA LYS A 112 31.63 -1.01 -11.29
C LYS A 112 31.17 -1.76 -10.03
N ASN A 113 32.13 -2.16 -9.19
CA ASN A 113 31.85 -2.80 -7.91
C ASN A 113 31.49 -1.74 -6.87
N ILE A 114 30.27 -1.80 -6.34
CA ILE A 114 29.81 -0.97 -5.23
C ILE A 114 30.01 -1.74 -3.92
N MET A 115 30.86 -1.23 -3.05
CA MET A 115 31.19 -1.88 -1.78
C MET A 115 30.04 -1.69 -0.79
N ILE A 116 29.39 -2.81 -0.45
CA ILE A 116 28.26 -2.88 0.47
C ILE A 116 28.73 -3.65 1.69
N ASN A 117 29.20 -2.95 2.73
CA ASN A 117 29.65 -3.56 3.98
C ASN A 117 28.55 -3.47 5.06
N LEU A 118 27.40 -4.08 4.76
CA LEU A 118 26.20 -4.03 5.59
C LEU A 118 25.83 -5.47 6.01
N MET A 119 26.31 -5.92 7.18
CA MET A 119 26.25 -7.31 7.69
C MET A 119 25.60 -7.44 9.08
N ASP A 120 25.00 -6.37 9.61
CA ASP A 120 24.56 -6.31 11.01
C ASP A 120 23.02 -6.38 11.15
N ILE A 121 22.56 -7.00 12.24
CA ILE A 121 21.17 -6.88 12.69
C ILE A 121 21.05 -5.56 13.46
N LEU A 122 20.12 -4.70 13.04
CA LEU A 122 20.01 -3.34 13.54
C LEU A 122 19.07 -3.25 14.74
N GLU A 123 17.92 -3.91 14.67
CA GLU A 123 16.87 -3.79 15.68
C GLU A 123 15.96 -5.01 15.66
N VAL A 124 15.49 -5.43 16.85
CA VAL A 124 14.40 -6.40 17.01
C VAL A 124 13.31 -5.73 17.86
N ASP A 125 12.14 -5.50 17.26
CA ASP A 125 10.97 -4.95 17.94
C ASP A 125 9.94 -6.07 18.15
N THR A 126 9.91 -6.63 19.36
CA THR A 126 9.00 -7.72 19.73
C THR A 126 7.54 -7.28 19.85
N LYS A 127 7.26 -5.98 20.02
CA LYS A 127 5.90 -5.45 20.07
C LYS A 127 5.30 -5.34 18.67
N LYS A 128 6.09 -4.86 17.71
CA LYS A 128 5.69 -4.77 16.30
C LYS A 128 5.90 -6.06 15.53
N GLN A 129 6.61 -7.04 16.11
CA GLN A 129 6.97 -8.30 15.48
C GLN A 129 7.83 -8.09 14.21
N ILE A 130 8.78 -7.15 14.28
CA ILE A 130 9.64 -6.79 13.14
C ILE A 130 11.11 -6.91 13.55
N VAL A 131 11.91 -7.47 12.65
CA VAL A 131 13.37 -7.43 12.73
C VAL A 131 13.91 -6.60 11.57
N ARG A 132 14.78 -5.62 11.88
CA ARG A 132 15.45 -4.78 10.89
C ARG A 132 16.89 -5.25 10.74
N VAL A 133 17.27 -5.62 9.52
CA VAL A 133 18.57 -6.24 9.22
C VAL A 133 19.19 -5.60 7.99
N GLU A 134 20.53 -5.64 7.94
CA GLU A 134 21.28 -5.27 6.76
C GLU A 134 21.29 -6.40 5.70
N PRO A 135 21.49 -6.09 4.39
CA PRO A 135 21.31 -7.05 3.31
C PRO A 135 22.30 -8.23 3.29
N LEU A 136 23.48 -8.11 3.93
CA LEU A 136 24.44 -9.21 4.04
C LEU A 136 24.36 -9.97 5.36
N VAL A 137 23.36 -9.70 6.19
CA VAL A 137 23.05 -10.58 7.33
C VAL A 137 22.67 -11.95 6.80
N THR A 138 23.23 -12.99 7.40
CA THR A 138 23.03 -14.40 7.06
C THR A 138 21.84 -15.01 7.81
N MET A 139 21.24 -16.10 7.30
CA MET A 139 20.16 -16.81 7.98
C MET A 139 20.62 -17.36 9.33
N GLY A 140 21.86 -17.83 9.43
CA GLY A 140 22.43 -18.29 10.71
C GLY A 140 22.45 -17.18 11.76
N GLN A 141 22.85 -15.96 11.39
CA GLN A 141 22.81 -14.80 12.30
C GLN A 141 21.40 -14.44 12.74
N VAL A 142 20.43 -14.41 11.81
CA VAL A 142 19.03 -14.10 12.13
C VAL A 142 18.45 -15.16 13.08
N THR A 143 18.64 -16.43 12.75
CA THR A 143 18.08 -17.55 13.51
C THR A 143 18.68 -17.65 14.91
N ALA A 144 19.99 -17.47 15.05
CA ALA A 144 20.66 -17.45 16.34
C ALA A 144 20.09 -16.36 17.27
N LEU A 145 19.84 -15.16 16.74
CA LEU A 145 19.25 -14.06 17.51
C LEU A 145 17.78 -14.33 17.83
N LEU A 146 16.94 -14.60 16.82
CA LEU A 146 15.50 -14.71 17.01
C LEU A 146 15.12 -15.93 17.87
N THR A 147 15.80 -17.07 17.70
CA THR A 147 15.54 -18.27 18.50
C THR A 147 15.87 -18.03 19.97
N SER A 148 16.92 -17.25 20.28
CA SER A 148 17.30 -16.91 21.66
C SER A 148 16.23 -16.14 22.43
N ILE A 149 15.29 -15.51 21.73
CA ILE A 149 14.16 -14.76 22.30
C ILE A 149 12.79 -15.41 22.01
N GLY A 150 12.77 -16.62 21.45
CA GLY A 150 11.54 -17.38 21.16
C GLY A 150 10.80 -16.95 19.89
N TRP A 151 11.48 -16.32 18.92
CA TRP A 151 10.92 -15.87 17.64
C TRP A 151 11.52 -16.60 16.45
N THR A 152 10.82 -16.57 15.31
CA THR A 152 11.32 -17.05 14.02
C THR A 152 10.75 -16.20 12.88
N LEU A 153 11.35 -16.29 11.69
CA LEU A 153 10.78 -15.70 10.47
C LEU A 153 9.67 -16.60 9.90
N PRO A 154 8.63 -16.05 9.26
CA PRO A 154 7.59 -16.87 8.63
C PRO A 154 8.09 -17.75 7.49
N VAL A 155 9.15 -17.32 6.78
CA VAL A 155 9.87 -18.09 5.75
C VAL A 155 11.35 -18.03 6.10
N LEU A 156 11.96 -19.18 6.41
CA LEU A 156 13.34 -19.27 6.91
C LEU A 156 14.11 -20.39 6.20
N PRO A 157 14.86 -20.10 5.13
CA PRO A 157 15.66 -21.10 4.41
C PRO A 157 16.71 -21.78 5.30
N GLU A 158 16.93 -23.08 5.09
CA GLU A 158 17.75 -23.94 5.97
C GLU A 158 19.26 -23.66 5.97
N LEU A 159 19.81 -23.04 4.93
CA LEU A 159 21.26 -22.83 4.80
C LEU A 159 21.70 -21.52 5.47
N ASP A 160 22.53 -21.63 6.51
CA ASP A 160 22.98 -20.50 7.33
C ASP A 160 23.64 -19.39 6.52
N ASP A 161 24.50 -19.72 5.55
CA ASP A 161 25.28 -18.74 4.76
C ASP A 161 24.47 -17.92 3.76
N LEU A 162 23.18 -18.22 3.58
CA LEU A 162 22.30 -17.44 2.71
C LEU A 162 22.04 -16.07 3.33
N THR A 163 22.26 -15.01 2.54
CA THR A 163 22.04 -13.64 3.02
C THR A 163 20.62 -13.16 2.73
N VAL A 164 20.10 -12.30 3.61
CA VAL A 164 18.77 -11.67 3.46
C VAL A 164 18.60 -11.04 2.08
N GLY A 165 19.57 -10.21 1.65
CA GLY A 165 19.54 -9.57 0.33
C GLY A 165 19.64 -10.54 -0.83
N GLY A 166 20.33 -11.67 -0.64
CA GLY A 166 20.40 -12.74 -1.64
C GLY A 166 19.04 -13.42 -1.82
N LEU A 167 18.35 -13.72 -0.72
CA LEU A 167 17.02 -14.34 -0.73
C LEU A 167 15.95 -13.42 -1.33
N ILE A 168 16.00 -12.12 -1.03
CA ILE A 168 15.09 -11.11 -1.62
C ILE A 168 15.26 -11.07 -3.15
N MET A 169 16.50 -11.09 -3.64
CA MET A 169 16.80 -10.98 -5.08
C MET A 169 16.72 -12.32 -5.82
N GLY A 170 16.80 -13.44 -5.10
CA GLY A 170 16.94 -14.79 -5.65
C GLY A 170 15.75 -15.70 -5.37
N THR A 171 14.58 -15.14 -5.02
CA THR A 171 13.33 -15.87 -4.73
C THR A 171 13.51 -16.94 -3.65
N GLY A 172 13.83 -16.52 -2.42
CA GLY A 172 13.98 -17.43 -1.28
C GLY A 172 12.71 -18.24 -1.00
N ILE A 173 12.85 -19.57 -0.91
CA ILE A 173 11.77 -20.51 -0.61
C ILE A 173 12.16 -21.39 0.57
N GLU A 174 11.17 -21.86 1.32
CA GLU A 174 11.31 -22.95 2.27
C GLU A 174 9.95 -23.66 2.49
N SER A 175 9.94 -24.71 3.29
CA SER A 175 8.79 -25.49 3.72
C SER A 175 7.53 -24.67 4.06
N SER A 176 7.63 -23.53 4.76
CA SER A 176 6.47 -22.67 5.10
C SER A 176 6.00 -21.75 3.95
N SER A 177 6.72 -21.71 2.82
CA SER A 177 6.38 -20.87 1.66
C SER A 177 5.03 -21.21 1.04
N HIS A 178 4.51 -22.43 1.22
CA HIS A 178 3.15 -22.77 0.77
C HIS A 178 2.07 -21.92 1.45
N LYS A 179 2.35 -21.39 2.65
CA LYS A 179 1.43 -20.55 3.43
C LYS A 179 1.76 -19.06 3.32
N TYR A 180 3.04 -18.70 3.31
CA TYR A 180 3.50 -17.31 3.39
C TYR A 180 4.12 -16.77 2.09
N GLY A 181 4.23 -17.61 1.05
CA GLY A 181 4.86 -17.24 -0.22
C GLY A 181 6.39 -17.22 -0.16
N LEU A 182 7.00 -16.41 -1.02
CA LEU A 182 8.45 -16.25 -1.14
C LEU A 182 9.01 -15.31 -0.06
N PHE A 183 10.32 -15.36 0.19
CA PHE A 183 10.98 -14.56 1.24
C PHE A 183 10.71 -13.06 1.12
N GLN A 184 10.62 -12.50 -0.10
CA GLN A 184 10.29 -11.07 -0.28
C GLN A 184 8.85 -10.70 0.12
N HIS A 185 7.93 -11.66 0.22
CA HIS A 185 6.54 -11.42 0.62
C HIS A 185 6.39 -11.22 2.13
N ILE A 186 7.37 -11.68 2.93
CA ILE A 186 7.38 -11.46 4.39
C ILE A 186 8.09 -10.16 4.79
N CYS A 187 8.67 -9.43 3.84
CA CYS A 187 9.35 -8.16 4.10
C CYS A 187 8.35 -7.00 4.14
N THR A 188 8.33 -6.25 5.25
CA THR A 188 7.42 -5.12 5.45
C THR A 188 7.96 -3.78 4.93
N ALA A 189 9.27 -3.68 4.69
CA ALA A 189 9.92 -2.48 4.18
C ALA A 189 11.27 -2.79 3.55
N TYR A 190 11.71 -1.95 2.62
CA TYR A 190 13.04 -1.94 2.05
C TYR A 190 13.66 -0.55 2.14
N GLU A 191 14.95 -0.50 2.37
CA GLU A 191 15.76 0.71 2.27
C GLU A 191 16.67 0.55 1.06
N LEU A 192 16.45 1.36 0.03
CA LEU A 192 17.08 1.23 -1.28
C LEU A 192 17.90 2.47 -1.60
N VAL A 193 19.10 2.27 -2.12
CA VAL A 193 19.87 3.31 -2.82
C VAL A 193 19.62 3.15 -4.31
N LEU A 194 19.01 4.17 -4.92
CA LEU A 194 18.66 4.17 -6.35
C LEU A 194 19.88 4.49 -7.22
N ALA A 195 19.73 4.32 -8.54
CA ALA A 195 20.82 4.52 -9.51
C ALA A 195 21.33 5.98 -9.59
N ASP A 196 20.58 6.95 -9.07
CA ASP A 196 21.00 8.34 -8.92
C ASP A 196 21.68 8.64 -7.58
N GLY A 197 21.82 7.64 -6.70
CA GLY A 197 22.36 7.76 -5.35
C GLY A 197 21.36 8.31 -4.34
N SER A 198 20.08 8.51 -4.70
CA SER A 198 19.03 8.84 -3.75
C SER A 198 18.69 7.64 -2.87
N PHE A 199 18.28 7.92 -1.63
CA PHE A 199 17.84 6.91 -0.68
C PHE A 199 16.32 6.94 -0.59
N VAL A 200 15.69 5.77 -0.72
CA VAL A 200 14.24 5.63 -0.56
C VAL A 200 13.93 4.50 0.41
N ARG A 201 12.98 4.75 1.31
CA ARG A 201 12.38 3.71 2.13
C ARG A 201 11.06 3.29 1.50
N CYS A 202 11.05 2.12 0.89
CA CYS A 202 9.86 1.51 0.31
C CYS A 202 9.11 0.78 1.41
N THR A 203 7.86 1.14 1.64
CA THR A 203 6.93 0.37 2.45
C THR A 203 5.70 0.13 1.58
N PRO A 204 4.92 -0.93 1.84
CA PRO A 204 3.64 -1.09 1.16
C PRO A 204 2.58 -0.09 1.71
N LEU A 205 2.99 0.84 2.60
CA LEU A 205 2.16 1.91 3.15
C LEU A 205 2.00 3.06 2.13
N ASN A 206 0.81 3.19 1.56
CA ASN A 206 0.43 4.28 0.69
C ASN A 206 -0.35 5.37 1.45
N ASN A 207 0.33 6.46 1.79
CA ASN A 207 -0.30 7.69 2.29
C ASN A 207 -1.06 8.41 1.15
N ILE A 208 -2.20 7.88 0.70
CA ILE A 208 -2.93 8.38 -0.49
C ILE A 208 -3.35 9.85 -0.36
N GLY A 209 -3.70 10.30 0.85
CA GLY A 209 -4.13 11.68 1.14
C GLY A 209 -3.02 12.75 1.14
N ASN A 210 -1.77 12.41 0.79
CA ASN A 210 -0.70 13.40 0.65
C ASN A 210 -1.01 14.37 -0.49
N TYR A 211 -0.82 15.66 -0.24
CA TYR A 211 -1.31 16.72 -1.14
C TYR A 211 -0.69 16.69 -2.54
N TYR A 212 0.55 16.19 -2.65
CA TYR A 212 1.29 16.07 -3.89
C TYR A 212 0.93 14.82 -4.71
N LYS A 213 0.11 13.92 -4.16
CA LYS A 213 -0.37 12.73 -4.87
C LYS A 213 -1.66 13.01 -5.67
N PRO A 214 -1.96 12.19 -6.69
CA PRO A 214 -3.26 12.22 -7.36
C PRO A 214 -4.41 12.05 -6.37
N TRP A 215 -5.59 12.59 -6.69
CA TRP A 215 -6.79 12.29 -5.91
C TRP A 215 -7.10 10.79 -5.95
N PHE A 216 -7.75 10.28 -4.90
CA PHE A 216 -7.99 8.84 -4.74
C PHE A 216 -8.69 8.21 -5.95
N PHE A 217 -9.74 8.83 -6.47
CA PHE A 217 -10.47 8.27 -7.63
C PHE A 217 -9.60 8.22 -8.90
N LYS A 218 -8.64 9.13 -9.07
CA LYS A 218 -7.65 9.09 -10.17
C LYS A 218 -6.58 8.02 -9.97
N HIS A 219 -6.19 7.79 -8.72
CA HIS A 219 -5.32 6.66 -8.37
C HIS A 219 -6.00 5.32 -8.73
N VAL A 220 -7.27 5.15 -8.38
CA VAL A 220 -8.07 3.97 -8.74
C VAL A 220 -8.29 3.88 -10.26
N GLU A 221 -8.62 4.99 -10.93
CA GLU A 221 -8.78 5.04 -12.40
C GLU A 221 -7.51 4.55 -13.11
N ASN A 222 -6.32 4.89 -12.60
CA ASN A 222 -5.06 4.43 -13.17
C ASN A 222 -4.89 2.90 -13.04
N TYR A 223 -5.26 2.30 -11.90
CA TYR A 223 -5.24 0.84 -11.74
C TYR A 223 -6.17 0.17 -12.77
N LEU A 224 -7.38 0.71 -12.96
CA LEU A 224 -8.35 0.18 -13.92
C LEU A 224 -7.86 0.32 -15.37
N LYS A 225 -7.35 1.50 -15.77
CA LYS A 225 -6.86 1.75 -17.13
C LYS A 225 -5.63 0.91 -17.49
N THR A 226 -4.78 0.63 -16.51
CA THR A 226 -3.56 -0.17 -16.71
C THR A 226 -3.77 -1.66 -16.49
N ASN A 227 -5.01 -2.08 -16.18
CA ASN A 227 -5.37 -3.45 -15.79
C ASN A 227 -4.41 -4.04 -14.75
N ARG A 228 -4.08 -3.22 -13.75
CA ARG A 228 -3.10 -3.55 -12.71
C ARG A 228 -3.81 -4.01 -11.44
N GLU A 229 -3.34 -5.12 -10.89
CA GLU A 229 -3.69 -5.56 -9.53
C GLU A 229 -2.57 -5.18 -8.54
N GLY A 230 -2.92 -4.93 -7.28
CA GLY A 230 -1.94 -4.61 -6.25
C GLY A 230 -2.53 -4.52 -4.85
N LEU A 231 -1.68 -4.75 -3.85
CA LEU A 231 -1.99 -4.59 -2.43
C LEU A 231 -1.31 -3.33 -1.89
N GLU A 232 -2.09 -2.43 -1.30
CA GLU A 232 -1.60 -1.21 -0.67
C GLU A 232 -2.16 -1.13 0.76
N TYR A 233 -1.30 -0.85 1.74
CA TYR A 233 -1.74 -0.53 3.10
C TYR A 233 -1.95 0.97 3.19
N ILE A 234 -3.13 1.42 3.57
CA ILE A 234 -3.44 2.86 3.65
C ILE A 234 -3.63 3.22 5.12
N PRO A 235 -2.97 4.27 5.65
CA PRO A 235 -3.24 4.70 7.01
C PRO A 235 -4.71 5.09 7.17
N LEU A 236 -5.29 4.74 8.31
CA LEU A 236 -6.73 4.85 8.56
C LEU A 236 -7.30 6.25 8.26
N ARG A 237 -6.61 7.30 8.72
CA ARG A 237 -6.99 8.68 8.44
C ARG A 237 -7.01 9.00 6.95
N HIS A 238 -6.02 8.52 6.20
CA HIS A 238 -5.95 8.73 4.75
C HIS A 238 -7.07 7.98 4.03
N TYR A 239 -7.45 6.79 4.51
CA TYR A 239 -8.55 6.01 3.93
C TYR A 239 -9.92 6.65 4.21
N TYR A 240 -10.22 7.04 5.45
CA TYR A 240 -11.50 7.67 5.78
C TYR A 240 -11.67 9.04 5.10
N HIS A 241 -10.60 9.81 4.97
CA HIS A 241 -10.62 11.12 4.32
C HIS A 241 -10.17 11.09 2.85
N ARG A 242 -10.20 9.92 2.19
CA ARG A 242 -9.70 9.74 0.82
C ARG A 242 -10.39 10.63 -0.23
N HIS A 243 -11.62 11.06 0.07
CA HIS A 243 -12.42 11.95 -0.77
C HIS A 243 -12.40 13.41 -0.31
N THR A 244 -11.84 13.72 0.86
CA THR A 244 -11.92 15.07 1.45
C THR A 244 -11.20 16.11 0.58
N ARG A 245 -9.97 15.82 0.14
CA ARG A 245 -9.20 16.78 -0.69
C ARG A 245 -9.79 16.99 -2.07
N SER A 246 -10.53 16.02 -2.62
CA SER A 246 -11.16 16.17 -3.93
C SER A 246 -12.62 16.61 -3.86
N ILE A 247 -13.19 16.75 -2.66
CA ILE A 247 -14.65 16.88 -2.46
C ILE A 247 -15.34 15.78 -3.29
N PHE A 248 -15.05 14.52 -2.92
CA PHE A 248 -15.33 13.32 -3.73
C PHE A 248 -14.52 13.31 -5.03
N TRP A 249 -15.01 13.97 -6.07
CA TRP A 249 -14.35 14.23 -7.34
C TRP A 249 -14.75 15.57 -7.97
N GLU A 250 -15.66 16.33 -7.35
CA GLU A 250 -16.18 17.59 -7.90
C GLU A 250 -15.12 18.67 -8.02
N LEU A 251 -14.04 18.60 -7.24
CA LEU A 251 -12.94 19.54 -7.39
C LEU A 251 -12.26 19.43 -8.77
N GLN A 252 -12.44 18.31 -9.47
CA GLN A 252 -12.01 18.21 -10.87
C GLN A 252 -12.81 19.13 -11.78
N ASP A 253 -14.10 19.33 -11.53
CA ASP A 253 -14.93 20.20 -12.37
C ASP A 253 -14.62 21.68 -12.12
N ILE A 254 -14.26 22.02 -10.87
CA ILE A 254 -13.82 23.38 -10.48
C ILE A 254 -12.38 23.65 -10.96
N ILE A 255 -11.48 22.67 -10.81
CA ILE A 255 -10.05 22.77 -11.19
C ILE A 255 -9.67 21.56 -12.05
N PRO A 256 -9.93 21.59 -13.37
CA PRO A 256 -9.72 20.45 -14.28
C PRO A 256 -8.28 19.92 -14.30
N PHE A 257 -7.31 20.82 -14.16
CA PHE A 257 -5.88 20.52 -14.08
C PHE A 257 -5.39 20.24 -12.65
N GLY A 258 -6.28 20.07 -11.68
CA GLY A 258 -5.93 19.91 -10.26
C GLY A 258 -5.08 18.68 -9.96
N ASN A 259 -5.00 17.69 -10.85
CA ASN A 259 -4.08 16.54 -10.74
C ASN A 259 -2.71 16.77 -11.39
N ASN A 260 -2.47 17.90 -12.04
CA ASN A 260 -1.15 18.21 -12.61
C ASN A 260 -0.10 18.25 -11.47
N PRO A 261 1.06 17.56 -11.62
CA PRO A 261 2.09 17.52 -10.58
C PRO A 261 2.58 18.90 -10.11
N VAL A 262 2.65 19.88 -11.01
CA VAL A 262 3.06 21.26 -10.69
C VAL A 262 2.02 21.92 -9.79
N PHE A 263 0.74 21.85 -10.15
CA PHE A 263 -0.35 22.37 -9.32
C PHE A 263 -0.37 21.69 -7.95
N ARG A 264 -0.22 20.36 -7.92
CA ARG A 264 -0.23 19.56 -6.69
C ARG A 264 0.87 19.95 -5.72
N TYR A 265 2.08 20.17 -6.23
CA TYR A 265 3.20 20.55 -5.41
C TYR A 265 3.07 21.97 -4.87
N LEU A 266 2.62 22.92 -5.71
CA LEU A 266 2.52 24.35 -5.34
C LEU A 266 1.27 24.67 -4.51
N PHE A 267 0.11 24.14 -4.87
CA PHE A 267 -1.20 24.53 -4.35
C PHE A 267 -2.00 23.37 -3.74
N GLY A 268 -1.59 22.11 -3.96
CA GLY A 268 -2.36 20.95 -3.50
C GLY A 268 -2.54 20.89 -1.98
N TRP A 269 -1.65 21.50 -1.20
CA TRP A 269 -1.75 21.56 0.26
C TRP A 269 -2.89 22.47 0.75
N MET A 270 -3.30 23.46 -0.07
CA MET A 270 -4.39 24.41 0.20
C MET A 270 -5.78 23.83 -0.10
N VAL A 271 -5.83 22.71 -0.81
CA VAL A 271 -7.05 22.01 -1.21
C VAL A 271 -7.54 21.08 -0.08
N PRO A 272 -8.87 21.01 0.22
CA PRO A 272 -9.98 21.61 -0.52
C PRO A 272 -10.30 23.05 -0.10
N PRO A 273 -10.84 23.88 -1.01
CA PRO A 273 -11.39 25.19 -0.63
C PRO A 273 -12.54 25.04 0.36
N LYS A 274 -12.77 26.07 1.18
CA LYS A 274 -13.92 26.10 2.09
C LYS A 274 -15.19 26.27 1.26
N ILE A 275 -16.13 25.33 1.41
CA ILE A 275 -17.43 25.33 0.70
C ILE A 275 -18.20 26.64 0.96
N SER A 276 -18.13 27.20 2.17
CA SER A 276 -18.76 28.48 2.50
C SER A 276 -18.23 29.64 1.65
N LEU A 277 -16.92 29.67 1.36
CA LEU A 277 -16.33 30.70 0.50
C LEU A 277 -16.71 30.50 -0.96
N LEU A 278 -16.77 29.24 -1.43
CA LEU A 278 -17.27 28.94 -2.79
C LEU A 278 -18.70 29.45 -2.98
N LYS A 279 -19.58 29.20 -2.00
CA LYS A 279 -20.97 29.70 -2.02
C LYS A 279 -21.06 31.22 -2.06
N LEU A 280 -20.19 31.93 -1.34
CA LEU A 280 -20.14 33.40 -1.36
C LEU A 280 -19.72 33.97 -2.72
N THR A 281 -18.89 33.23 -3.46
CA THR A 281 -18.41 33.64 -4.79
C THR A 281 -19.34 33.23 -5.94
N GLN A 282 -20.40 32.46 -5.67
CA GLN A 282 -21.37 32.04 -6.68
C GLN A 282 -22.41 33.15 -6.92
N GLY A 283 -22.24 33.92 -7.98
CA GLY A 283 -23.27 34.84 -8.47
C GLY A 283 -24.50 34.10 -9.03
N GLU A 284 -25.63 34.80 -9.20
CA GLU A 284 -26.91 34.20 -9.64
C GLU A 284 -26.81 33.40 -10.95
N THR A 285 -26.04 33.88 -11.92
CA THR A 285 -25.83 33.20 -13.20
C THR A 285 -25.12 31.86 -13.03
N LEU A 286 -24.08 31.81 -12.18
CA LEU A 286 -23.35 30.58 -11.91
C LEU A 286 -24.26 29.60 -11.16
N ARG A 287 -25.07 30.10 -10.22
CA ARG A 287 -26.02 29.28 -9.48
C ARG A 287 -27.05 28.62 -10.42
N LYS A 288 -27.65 29.39 -11.33
CA LYS A 288 -28.59 28.87 -12.34
C LYS A 288 -27.93 27.84 -13.27
N LEU A 289 -26.67 28.06 -13.67
CA LEU A 289 -25.93 27.10 -14.50
C LEU A 289 -25.72 25.77 -13.76
N TYR A 290 -25.28 25.83 -12.50
CA TYR A 290 -25.13 24.63 -11.66
C TYR A 290 -26.47 23.92 -11.44
N GLU A 291 -27.55 24.65 -11.16
CA GLU A 291 -28.90 24.08 -10.98
C GLU A 291 -29.41 23.35 -12.24
N GLN A 292 -29.04 23.83 -13.43
CA GLN A 292 -29.54 23.29 -14.70
C GLN A 292 -28.65 22.19 -15.29
N HIS A 293 -27.35 22.21 -15.01
CA HIS A 293 -26.37 21.38 -15.71
C HIS A 293 -25.47 20.56 -14.78
N HIS A 294 -25.66 20.63 -13.47
CA HIS A 294 -24.89 19.84 -12.51
C HIS A 294 -25.81 18.93 -11.69
N VAL A 295 -25.39 17.69 -11.47
CA VAL A 295 -26.12 16.74 -10.63
C VAL A 295 -25.38 16.57 -9.33
N VAL A 296 -26.11 16.70 -8.22
CA VAL A 296 -25.67 16.36 -6.87
C VAL A 296 -26.79 15.60 -6.21
N GLN A 297 -26.76 14.27 -6.31
CA GLN A 297 -27.83 13.40 -5.82
C GLN A 297 -27.28 12.14 -5.19
N ASP A 298 -27.90 11.75 -4.09
CA ASP A 298 -27.67 10.48 -3.39
C ASP A 298 -29.00 9.76 -3.24
N MET A 299 -29.07 8.56 -3.83
CA MET A 299 -30.27 7.72 -3.83
C MET A 299 -29.97 6.40 -3.13
N LEU A 300 -30.71 6.14 -2.06
CA LEU A 300 -30.66 4.93 -1.27
C LEU A 300 -31.61 3.91 -1.86
N VAL A 301 -31.09 2.77 -2.31
CA VAL A 301 -31.92 1.71 -2.90
C VAL A 301 -31.62 0.37 -2.24
N PRO A 302 -32.59 -0.57 -2.19
CA PRO A 302 -32.30 -1.93 -1.76
C PRO A 302 -31.18 -2.55 -2.61
N MET A 303 -30.23 -3.25 -1.99
CA MET A 303 -29.07 -3.83 -2.67
C MET A 303 -29.47 -4.75 -3.83
N LYS A 304 -30.58 -5.49 -3.66
CA LYS A 304 -31.17 -6.35 -4.72
C LYS A 304 -31.56 -5.58 -6.00
N CYS A 305 -31.75 -4.26 -5.91
CA CYS A 305 -32.10 -3.40 -7.03
C CYS A 305 -30.90 -2.68 -7.65
N LEU A 306 -29.69 -2.85 -7.12
CA LEU A 306 -28.48 -2.13 -7.57
C LEU A 306 -28.23 -2.24 -9.09
N PRO A 307 -28.32 -3.41 -9.76
CA PRO A 307 -28.08 -3.49 -11.21
C PRO A 307 -29.05 -2.61 -12.01
N ARG A 308 -30.33 -2.60 -11.60
CA ARG A 308 -31.36 -1.79 -12.26
C ARG A 308 -31.16 -0.31 -11.97
N ALA A 309 -30.79 0.05 -10.74
CA ALA A 309 -30.47 1.41 -10.36
C ALA A 309 -29.27 1.97 -11.13
N LEU A 310 -28.19 1.19 -11.28
CA LEU A 310 -27.02 1.59 -12.07
C LEU A 310 -27.38 1.81 -13.55
N HIS A 311 -28.26 0.98 -14.12
CA HIS A 311 -28.76 1.21 -15.47
C HIS A 311 -29.53 2.53 -15.56
N THR A 312 -30.43 2.82 -14.62
CA THR A 312 -31.15 4.11 -14.57
C THR A 312 -30.19 5.30 -14.45
N PHE A 313 -29.22 5.26 -13.53
CA PHE A 313 -28.21 6.32 -13.42
C PHE A 313 -27.39 6.49 -14.70
N HIS A 314 -27.03 5.39 -15.37
CA HIS A 314 -26.29 5.43 -16.62
C HIS A 314 -27.10 6.05 -17.76
N SER A 315 -28.38 5.69 -17.89
CA SER A 315 -29.26 6.18 -18.94
C SER A 315 -29.69 7.63 -18.73
N ASP A 316 -30.03 8.01 -17.50
CA ASP A 316 -30.70 9.29 -17.23
C ASP A 316 -29.71 10.44 -17.04
N ILE A 317 -28.54 10.17 -16.44
CA ILE A 317 -27.55 11.22 -16.10
C ILE A 317 -26.14 10.95 -16.62
N HIS A 318 -25.72 9.69 -16.76
CA HIS A 318 -24.40 9.30 -17.28
C HIS A 318 -23.22 10.01 -16.59
N VAL A 319 -23.27 10.14 -15.26
CA VAL A 319 -22.22 10.75 -14.44
C VAL A 319 -21.28 9.67 -13.91
N TYR A 320 -19.98 9.89 -14.05
CA TYR A 320 -18.93 9.03 -13.51
C TYR A 320 -17.77 9.86 -12.96
N PRO A 321 -17.13 9.45 -11.84
CA PRO A 321 -17.37 8.23 -11.06
C PRO A 321 -18.71 8.21 -10.32
N ILE A 322 -19.14 7.02 -9.86
CA ILE A 322 -20.34 6.83 -9.04
C ILE A 322 -19.91 6.44 -7.62
N TRP A 323 -20.54 7.06 -6.62
CA TRP A 323 -20.38 6.71 -5.21
C TRP A 323 -21.26 5.52 -4.88
N LEU A 324 -20.69 4.51 -4.23
CA LEU A 324 -21.42 3.34 -3.74
C LEU A 324 -21.07 3.14 -2.27
N CYS A 325 -22.07 3.23 -1.40
CA CYS A 325 -21.91 2.98 0.02
C CYS A 325 -23.00 2.01 0.52
N PRO A 326 -22.71 0.71 0.60
CA PRO A 326 -23.61 -0.28 1.20
C PRO A 326 -23.85 -0.01 2.69
N PHE A 327 -25.08 -0.15 3.14
CA PHE A 327 -25.44 0.00 4.56
C PHE A 327 -26.63 -0.89 4.94
N ILE A 328 -26.70 -1.28 6.21
CA ILE A 328 -27.85 -2.01 6.75
C ILE A 328 -28.88 -0.98 7.22
N LEU A 329 -30.09 -1.05 6.66
CA LEU A 329 -31.23 -0.26 7.11
C LEU A 329 -32.04 -1.09 8.12
N PRO A 330 -32.00 -0.75 9.43
CA PRO A 330 -32.76 -1.50 10.43
C PRO A 330 -34.26 -1.23 10.29
N SER A 331 -35.09 -2.24 10.58
CA SER A 331 -36.54 -2.06 10.69
C SER A 331 -36.88 -1.44 12.04
N GLN A 332 -36.85 -0.11 12.10
CA GLN A 332 -37.20 0.69 13.26
C GLN A 332 -38.20 1.78 12.85
N PRO A 333 -39.12 2.20 13.73
CA PRO A 333 -40.06 3.27 13.41
C PRO A 333 -39.34 4.58 13.05
N GLY A 334 -39.79 5.27 12.00
CA GLY A 334 -39.21 6.53 11.56
C GLY A 334 -39.61 6.89 10.13
N LEU A 335 -39.07 8.00 9.61
CA LEU A 335 -39.31 8.43 8.23
C LEU A 335 -38.71 7.48 7.18
N VAL A 336 -37.66 6.76 7.56
CA VAL A 336 -36.87 5.88 6.68
C VAL A 336 -36.78 4.52 7.35
N HIS A 337 -37.40 3.53 6.72
CA HIS A 337 -37.41 2.14 7.19
C HIS A 337 -37.60 1.21 5.98
N PRO A 338 -37.16 -0.05 6.05
CA PRO A 338 -37.37 -0.99 4.96
C PRO A 338 -38.86 -1.28 4.78
N LYS A 339 -39.23 -1.80 3.60
CA LYS A 339 -40.63 -2.15 3.30
C LYS A 339 -41.17 -3.26 4.21
N GLY A 340 -40.29 -4.18 4.63
CA GLY A 340 -40.63 -5.29 5.51
C GLY A 340 -40.29 -5.03 6.98
N ASP A 341 -40.65 -5.98 7.84
CA ASP A 341 -40.43 -5.91 9.28
C ASP A 341 -39.01 -6.33 9.71
N GLU A 342 -38.11 -6.57 8.75
CA GLU A 342 -36.73 -7.00 8.99
C GLU A 342 -35.72 -5.98 8.47
N ALA A 343 -34.51 -6.01 9.05
CA ALA A 343 -33.41 -5.20 8.54
C ALA A 343 -33.02 -5.64 7.12
N GLU A 344 -32.79 -4.68 6.23
CA GLU A 344 -32.49 -4.94 4.83
C GLU A 344 -31.19 -4.24 4.41
N LEU A 345 -30.41 -4.88 3.53
CA LEU A 345 -29.21 -4.30 2.96
C LEU A 345 -29.58 -3.32 1.85
N TYR A 346 -29.19 -2.06 2.02
CA TYR A 346 -29.34 -0.98 1.04
C TYR A 346 -27.96 -0.55 0.53
N VAL A 347 -27.97 0.25 -0.53
CA VAL A 347 -26.79 0.92 -1.07
C VAL A 347 -27.15 2.35 -1.42
N ASP A 348 -26.32 3.27 -0.96
CA ASP A 348 -26.32 4.66 -1.37
C ASP A 348 -25.58 4.79 -2.70
N ILE A 349 -26.28 5.30 -3.72
CA ILE A 349 -25.77 5.56 -5.05
C ILE A 349 -25.70 7.07 -5.24
N GLY A 350 -24.48 7.60 -5.21
CA GLY A 350 -24.22 9.02 -5.35
C GLY A 350 -23.67 9.41 -6.71
N ALA A 351 -24.25 10.46 -7.30
CA ALA A 351 -23.79 11.06 -8.54
C ALA A 351 -23.52 12.55 -8.33
N TYR A 352 -22.27 12.94 -8.59
CA TYR A 352 -21.78 14.32 -8.46
C TYR A 352 -21.01 14.68 -9.72
N GLY A 353 -21.48 15.66 -10.48
CA GLY A 353 -20.82 16.09 -11.71
C GLY A 353 -21.75 16.58 -12.80
N GLU A 354 -21.16 17.00 -13.90
CA GLU A 354 -21.85 17.39 -15.13
C GLU A 354 -22.36 16.14 -15.90
N PRO A 355 -23.68 16.02 -16.15
CA PRO A 355 -24.26 14.95 -16.96
C PRO A 355 -23.72 14.96 -18.39
N ARG A 356 -23.50 13.76 -18.96
CA ARG A 356 -22.94 13.60 -20.32
C ARG A 356 -23.97 13.20 -21.37
N VAL A 357 -25.25 13.33 -21.05
CA VAL A 357 -26.36 13.01 -21.96
C VAL A 357 -26.68 14.20 -22.85
N LYS A 358 -27.00 13.96 -24.14
CA LYS A 358 -27.14 15.01 -25.18
C LYS A 358 -28.24 16.05 -24.92
N HIS A 359 -29.25 15.71 -24.12
CA HIS A 359 -30.39 16.59 -23.82
C HIS A 359 -30.76 16.49 -22.33
N PHE A 360 -29.80 16.80 -21.45
CA PHE A 360 -30.07 16.82 -20.01
C PHE A 360 -31.02 17.97 -19.66
N GLU A 361 -32.13 17.64 -19.00
CA GLU A 361 -33.00 18.61 -18.36
C GLU A 361 -33.15 18.22 -16.89
N ALA A 362 -32.54 18.99 -15.99
CA ALA A 362 -32.42 18.64 -14.58
C ALA A 362 -33.75 18.21 -13.96
N ARG A 363 -34.83 18.97 -14.16
CA ARG A 363 -36.12 18.68 -13.54
C ARG A 363 -36.71 17.34 -14.00
N SER A 364 -36.76 17.09 -15.31
CA SER A 364 -37.38 15.85 -15.82
C SER A 364 -36.53 14.62 -15.50
N CYS A 365 -35.21 14.71 -15.64
CA CYS A 365 -34.28 13.64 -15.26
C CYS A 365 -34.36 13.32 -13.77
N MET A 366 -34.34 14.33 -12.89
CA MET A 366 -34.42 14.10 -11.44
C MET A 366 -35.76 13.49 -11.04
N ARG A 367 -36.88 13.97 -11.61
CA ARG A 367 -38.19 13.38 -11.33
C ARG A 367 -38.30 11.92 -11.79
N GLN A 368 -37.68 11.56 -12.92
CA GLN A 368 -37.61 10.17 -13.37
C GLN A 368 -36.82 9.30 -12.39
N LEU A 369 -35.66 9.81 -11.93
CA LEU A 369 -34.84 9.12 -10.95
C LEU A 369 -35.56 8.96 -9.60
N GLU A 370 -36.17 10.02 -9.08
CA GLU A 370 -37.00 9.99 -7.87
C GLU A 370 -38.15 8.97 -8.00
N LYS A 371 -38.85 8.96 -9.14
CA LYS A 371 -39.92 7.98 -9.41
C LYS A 371 -39.39 6.55 -9.40
N PHE A 372 -38.24 6.29 -10.00
CA PHE A 372 -37.60 4.97 -9.94
C PHE A 372 -37.28 4.57 -8.50
N VAL A 373 -36.69 5.47 -7.72
CA VAL A 373 -36.32 5.23 -6.31
C VAL A 373 -37.56 4.90 -5.48
N ARG A 374 -38.67 5.64 -5.64
CA ARG A 374 -39.95 5.31 -4.98
C ARG A 374 -40.46 3.93 -5.38
N SER A 375 -40.39 3.58 -6.66
CA SER A 375 -40.86 2.28 -7.18
C SER A 375 -40.15 1.07 -6.55
N VAL A 376 -38.97 1.27 -5.98
CA VAL A 376 -38.17 0.23 -5.33
C VAL A 376 -38.14 0.34 -3.81
N HIS A 377 -38.98 1.19 -3.20
CA HIS A 377 -38.95 1.46 -1.75
C HIS A 377 -37.57 1.97 -1.31
N GLY A 378 -36.99 2.85 -2.13
CA GLY A 378 -35.77 3.58 -1.85
C GLY A 378 -36.05 4.99 -1.32
N PHE A 379 -34.98 5.69 -0.95
CA PHE A 379 -35.03 7.01 -0.32
C PHE A 379 -34.03 7.95 -0.96
N GLN A 380 -34.33 9.24 -0.97
CA GLN A 380 -33.39 10.29 -1.37
C GLN A 380 -32.74 10.94 -0.15
N MET A 381 -31.46 11.26 -0.23
CA MET A 381 -30.82 12.07 0.82
C MET A 381 -31.32 13.52 0.76
N LEU A 382 -31.86 14.01 1.87
CA LEU A 382 -32.58 15.28 1.95
C LEU A 382 -31.69 16.54 1.84
N TYR A 383 -30.37 16.40 1.77
CA TYR A 383 -29.49 17.53 1.49
C TYR A 383 -29.51 17.91 0.00
N ALA A 384 -29.79 16.95 -0.89
CA ALA A 384 -29.89 17.18 -2.32
C ALA A 384 -31.21 17.88 -2.69
N ASP A 385 -31.34 18.31 -3.94
CA ASP A 385 -32.53 19.00 -4.42
C ASP A 385 -33.69 18.03 -4.61
N CYS A 386 -34.84 18.37 -4.03
CA CYS A 386 -36.08 17.60 -4.08
C CYS A 386 -37.02 18.17 -5.14
N TYR A 387 -37.28 17.39 -6.19
CA TYR A 387 -38.19 17.71 -7.28
C TYR A 387 -39.57 17.06 -7.13
N MET A 388 -39.75 16.23 -6.10
CA MET A 388 -41.02 15.63 -5.70
C MET A 388 -42.03 16.69 -5.24
N ASP A 389 -43.31 16.45 -5.54
CA ASP A 389 -44.40 17.12 -4.83
C ASP A 389 -44.56 16.57 -3.40
N ARG A 390 -45.48 17.12 -2.62
CA ARG A 390 -45.64 16.77 -1.20
C ARG A 390 -46.14 15.34 -1.05
N GLU A 391 -47.05 14.92 -1.93
CA GLU A 391 -47.64 13.60 -1.96
C GLU A 391 -46.58 12.54 -2.29
N GLU A 392 -45.79 12.77 -3.34
CA GLU A 392 -44.65 11.94 -3.74
C GLU A 392 -43.60 11.84 -2.62
N PHE A 393 -43.37 12.93 -1.88
CA PHE A 393 -42.45 12.93 -0.75
C PHE A 393 -42.95 12.02 0.38
N TRP A 394 -44.22 12.12 0.77
CA TRP A 394 -44.78 11.27 1.82
C TRP A 394 -45.10 9.84 1.35
N GLU A 395 -45.09 9.58 0.04
CA GLU A 395 -45.02 8.22 -0.51
C GLU A 395 -43.65 7.59 -0.26
N MET A 396 -42.57 8.38 -0.41
CA MET A 396 -41.19 7.92 -0.19
C MET A 396 -40.86 7.77 1.29
N PHE A 397 -41.29 8.71 2.13
CA PHE A 397 -40.97 8.76 3.56
C PHE A 397 -42.22 8.54 4.41
N ASP A 398 -42.21 7.60 5.34
CA ASP A 398 -43.37 7.36 6.21
C ASP A 398 -43.56 8.50 7.21
N GLY A 399 -44.45 9.43 6.87
CA GLY A 399 -44.80 10.59 7.71
C GLY A 399 -45.70 10.27 8.90
N SER A 400 -46.18 9.03 9.07
CA SER A 400 -47.22 8.69 10.04
C SER A 400 -46.81 9.00 11.49
N LEU A 401 -45.60 8.57 11.90
CA LEU A 401 -45.04 8.83 13.22
C LEU A 401 -44.70 10.32 13.39
N TYR A 402 -44.14 10.93 12.35
CA TYR A 402 -43.75 12.34 12.35
C TYR A 402 -44.94 13.28 12.59
N HIS A 403 -46.03 13.13 11.84
CA HIS A 403 -47.22 13.96 11.98
C HIS A 403 -47.93 13.75 13.32
N ARG A 404 -47.95 12.51 13.82
CA ARG A 404 -48.51 12.18 15.14
C ARG A 404 -47.78 12.94 16.24
N LEU A 405 -46.45 12.87 16.26
CA LEU A 405 -45.63 13.55 17.27
C LEU A 405 -45.74 15.07 17.15
N ARG A 406 -45.77 15.62 15.92
CA ARG A 406 -45.96 17.06 15.71
C ARG A 406 -47.26 17.57 16.31
N LYS A 407 -48.36 16.84 16.14
CA LYS A 407 -49.65 17.20 16.74
C LYS A 407 -49.58 17.10 18.27
N GLN A 408 -49.01 16.02 18.79
CA GLN A 408 -48.96 15.75 20.23
C GLN A 408 -48.10 16.75 21.00
N LEU A 409 -47.05 17.28 20.37
CA LEU A 409 -46.12 18.25 20.95
C LEU A 409 -46.43 19.72 20.58
N GLY A 410 -47.51 19.99 19.83
CA GLY A 410 -47.88 21.34 19.42
C GLY A 410 -46.92 22.00 18.42
N CYS A 411 -46.23 21.20 17.58
CA CYS A 411 -45.23 21.70 16.63
C CYS A 411 -45.82 22.25 15.33
N GLN A 412 -47.13 22.11 15.09
CA GLN A 412 -47.77 22.40 13.80
C GLN A 412 -47.60 23.86 13.38
N ASP A 413 -47.80 24.79 14.33
CA ASP A 413 -47.65 26.23 14.07
C ASP A 413 -46.24 26.75 14.37
N ALA A 414 -45.45 26.01 15.16
CA ALA A 414 -44.13 26.45 15.63
C ALA A 414 -43.00 26.17 14.63
N PHE A 415 -43.09 25.10 13.84
CA PHE A 415 -42.02 24.69 12.94
C PHE A 415 -42.56 24.21 11.60
N PRO A 416 -41.95 24.61 10.45
CA PRO A 416 -42.32 24.06 9.15
C PRO A 416 -42.07 22.54 9.09
N GLU A 417 -42.75 21.86 8.15
CA GLU A 417 -42.52 20.43 7.92
C GLU A 417 -41.14 20.17 7.30
N VAL A 418 -40.72 18.90 7.29
CA VAL A 418 -39.48 18.50 6.59
C VAL A 418 -39.57 18.87 5.11
N TYR A 419 -40.70 18.57 4.46
CA TYR A 419 -40.94 18.89 3.05
C TYR A 419 -40.79 20.40 2.78
N ASP A 420 -41.36 21.25 3.64
CA ASP A 420 -41.32 22.70 3.49
C ASP A 420 -39.92 23.30 3.55
N LYS A 421 -38.93 22.55 4.06
CA LYS A 421 -37.52 22.98 4.12
C LYS A 421 -36.69 22.53 2.93
N ILE A 422 -37.11 21.46 2.26
CA ILE A 422 -36.31 20.80 1.23
C ILE A 422 -36.89 20.95 -0.18
N CYS A 423 -38.18 21.29 -0.28
CA CYS A 423 -38.84 21.46 -1.56
C CYS A 423 -38.18 22.60 -2.32
N LYS A 424 -38.23 22.51 -3.65
CA LYS A 424 -37.58 23.50 -4.51
C LYS A 424 -37.99 24.95 -4.20
N ALA A 425 -39.26 25.19 -3.89
CA ALA A 425 -39.78 26.52 -3.56
C ALA A 425 -39.24 27.12 -2.24
N ALA A 426 -38.61 26.32 -1.39
CA ALA A 426 -37.99 26.79 -0.14
C ALA A 426 -36.49 27.09 -0.28
N ARG A 427 -35.85 26.57 -1.34
CA ARG A 427 -34.42 26.75 -1.60
C ARG A 427 -34.11 27.85 -2.63
N HIS A 428 -35.14 28.34 -3.32
CA HIS A 428 -35.09 29.39 -4.34
C HIS A 428 -36.29 30.31 -4.18
#